data_AF-A0A0F3GWV7-F1
#
_entry.id   AF-A0A0F3GWV7-F1
#
_cell.length_a   1.000
_cell.length_b   1.000
_cell.length_c   1.000
_cell.angle_alpha   90.00
_cell.angle_beta   90.00
_cell.angle_gamma   90.00
#
_symmetry.space_group_name_H-M   'P 1'
#
loop_
_entity.id
_entity.type
_entity.pdbx_description
1 polymer ?
#
loop_
_entity_poly.entity_id
_entity_poly.type
_entity_poly.pdbx_seq_one_letter_code
_entity_poly.pdbx_strand_id
1 'polypeptide(L)'
;MMTQMYIEGLYEVIPLREFRNTPQVKFHMLPLQRLPRIDSVDRVEHGPNAQSPTIKGDVRCLWYYHKAQTDNLLVFTGSRITQLYTPKHGKIEAIEVTADSIKKDGELIYEGPAMLAWSPGV
;
A
#
# COMPACT_ATOMS: atom_id res chain seq x y z
N MET A 1 0.80 9.22 20.45
CA MET A 1 1.48 9.72 19.24
C MET A 1 0.44 9.70 18.13
N MET A 2 0.29 10.77 17.34
CA MET A 2 -0.66 10.74 16.22
C MET A 2 -0.07 9.82 15.15
N THR A 3 -0.70 8.67 14.95
CA THR A 3 -0.31 7.72 13.92
C THR A 3 -0.53 8.38 12.55
N GLN A 4 0.55 8.58 11.80
CA GLN A 4 0.54 9.38 10.57
C GLN A 4 0.09 8.54 9.38
N MET A 5 -1.10 8.86 8.88
CA MET A 5 -1.62 8.37 7.59
C MET A 5 -0.87 8.96 6.38
N TYR A 6 0.07 9.87 6.59
CA TYR A 6 0.84 10.53 5.53
C TYR A 6 2.24 10.87 6.02
N ILE A 7 3.25 10.54 5.22
CA ILE A 7 4.63 10.97 5.39
C ILE A 7 5.10 11.56 4.06
N GLU A 8 5.48 12.85 4.09
CA GLU A 8 5.90 13.58 2.90
C GLU A 8 7.06 12.88 2.19
N GLY A 9 6.88 12.61 0.90
CA GLY A 9 7.90 11.97 0.07
C GLY A 9 8.12 10.49 0.39
N LEU A 10 7.21 9.84 1.12
CA LEU A 10 7.28 8.41 1.39
C LEU A 10 5.97 7.69 1.09
N TYR A 11 4.88 8.00 1.79
CA TYR A 11 3.59 7.34 1.54
C TYR A 11 2.39 8.17 1.96
N GLU A 12 1.24 7.78 1.43
CA GLU A 12 -0.07 8.20 1.89
C GLU A 12 -0.98 6.98 2.04
N VAL A 13 -1.78 6.97 3.11
CA VAL A 13 -2.93 6.09 3.26
C VAL A 13 -4.15 6.83 2.72
N ILE A 14 -4.80 6.23 1.74
CA ILE A 14 -6.00 6.76 1.08
C ILE A 14 -7.20 5.90 1.49
N PRO A 15 -8.03 6.37 2.44
CA PRO A 15 -9.30 5.74 2.79
C PRO A 15 -10.20 5.52 1.57
N LEU A 16 -10.84 4.35 1.50
CA LEU A 16 -11.97 4.19 0.59
C LEU A 16 -13.20 4.87 1.19
N ARG A 17 -14.00 5.51 0.33
CA ARG A 17 -15.22 6.19 0.76
C ARG A 17 -16.33 5.17 0.97
N GLU A 18 -16.90 5.12 2.17
CA GLU A 18 -18.13 4.37 2.41
C GLU A 18 -19.24 4.86 1.48
N PHE A 19 -19.86 3.94 0.75
CA PHE A 19 -21.04 4.23 -0.07
C PHE A 19 -22.33 3.73 0.60
N ARG A 20 -22.31 2.46 1.00
CA ARG A 20 -23.45 1.76 1.60
C ARG A 20 -22.93 0.61 2.44
N ASN A 21 -23.28 0.62 3.72
CA ASN A 21 -23.01 -0.48 4.63
C ASN A 21 -24.31 -1.04 5.19
N THR A 22 -24.43 -2.36 5.12
CA THR A 22 -25.46 -3.17 5.78
C THR A 22 -24.75 -4.21 6.64
N PRO A 23 -25.44 -4.93 7.54
CA PRO A 23 -24.80 -5.98 8.34
C PRO A 23 -24.10 -7.07 7.52
N GLN A 24 -24.51 -7.32 6.27
CA GLN A 24 -24.00 -8.40 5.42
C GLN A 24 -23.23 -7.92 4.18
N VAL A 25 -23.28 -6.63 3.87
CA VAL A 25 -22.70 -6.06 2.65
C VAL A 25 -22.07 -4.73 2.98
N LYS A 26 -20.76 -4.63 2.75
CA LYS A 26 -20.03 -3.37 2.80
C LYS A 26 -19.65 -2.92 1.41
N PHE A 27 -20.03 -1.70 1.04
CA PHE A 27 -19.72 -1.11 -0.24
C PHE A 27 -18.90 0.15 -0.03
N HIS A 28 -17.66 0.12 -0.52
CA HIS A 28 -16.76 1.25 -0.48
C HIS A 28 -16.29 1.61 -1.89
N MET A 29 -16.09 2.90 -2.14
CA MET A 29 -15.63 3.43 -3.41
C MET A 29 -14.21 3.92 -3.30
N LEU A 30 -13.40 3.60 -4.31
CA LEU A 30 -12.11 4.24 -4.51
C LEU A 30 -12.34 5.74 -4.79
N PRO A 31 -11.65 6.66 -4.08
CA PRO A 31 -11.76 8.08 -4.32
C PRO A 31 -11.00 8.45 -5.61
N LEU A 32 -11.64 8.32 -6.77
CA LEU A 32 -11.01 8.53 -8.09
C LEU A 32 -10.37 9.91 -8.26
N GLN A 33 -10.78 10.92 -7.49
CA GLN A 33 -10.14 12.24 -7.48
C GLN A 33 -8.68 12.18 -6.99
N ARG A 34 -8.32 11.14 -6.22
CA ARG A 34 -6.95 10.84 -5.78
C ARG A 34 -6.15 10.04 -6.82
N LEU A 35 -6.83 9.50 -7.84
CA LEU A 35 -6.27 8.70 -8.93
C LEU A 35 -6.63 9.36 -10.27
N PRO A 36 -6.10 10.55 -10.58
CA PRO A 36 -6.52 11.32 -11.75
C PRO A 36 -6.25 10.60 -13.08
N ARG A 37 -5.33 9.63 -13.08
CA ARG A 37 -5.00 8.78 -14.22
C ARG A 37 -4.64 7.39 -13.72
N ILE A 38 -5.17 6.36 -14.39
CA ILE A 38 -4.83 4.95 -14.18
C ILE A 38 -4.39 4.40 -15.53
N ASP A 39 -3.10 4.11 -15.67
CA ASP A 39 -2.54 3.54 -16.90
C ASP A 39 -2.75 2.02 -16.98
N SER A 40 -2.76 1.32 -15.84
CA SER A 40 -3.02 -0.12 -15.75
C SER A 40 -3.63 -0.50 -14.39
N VAL A 41 -4.23 -1.70 -14.35
CA VAL A 41 -4.68 -2.37 -13.12
C VAL A 41 -4.25 -3.82 -13.20
N ASP A 42 -3.41 -4.24 -12.26
CA ASP A 42 -2.85 -5.58 -12.23
C ASP A 42 -3.41 -6.37 -11.05
N ARG A 43 -3.79 -7.63 -11.28
CA ARG A 43 -4.07 -8.58 -10.20
C ARG A 43 -2.80 -9.35 -9.90
N VAL A 44 -2.33 -9.24 -8.66
CA VAL A 44 -1.13 -9.94 -8.18
C VAL A 44 -1.52 -10.94 -7.10
N GLU A 45 -1.15 -12.20 -7.29
CA GLU A 45 -1.40 -13.28 -6.33
C GLU A 45 -0.09 -13.76 -5.73
N HIS A 46 -0.04 -13.81 -4.40
CA HIS A 46 1.13 -14.27 -3.65
C HIS A 46 0.77 -15.57 -2.93
N GLY A 47 1.65 -16.56 -3.04
CA GLY A 47 1.61 -17.73 -2.17
C GLY A 47 2.06 -17.39 -0.73
N PRO A 48 1.95 -18.36 0.20
CA PRO A 48 2.43 -18.18 1.57
C PRO A 48 3.91 -17.76 1.60
N ASN A 49 4.22 -16.71 2.36
CA ASN A 49 5.58 -16.15 2.52
C ASN A 49 6.26 -15.72 1.21
N ALA A 50 5.51 -15.52 0.13
CA ALA A 50 6.08 -15.06 -1.12
C ALA A 50 6.66 -13.65 -0.96
N GLN A 51 7.87 -13.48 -1.48
CA GLN A 51 8.49 -12.18 -1.66
C GLN A 51 8.16 -11.65 -3.05
N SER A 52 8.28 -10.34 -3.26
CA SER A 52 8.22 -9.79 -4.60
C SER A 52 9.23 -10.48 -5.52
N PRO A 53 8.91 -10.67 -6.81
CA PRO A 53 9.82 -11.32 -7.75
C PRO A 53 11.24 -10.76 -7.73
N THR A 54 12.24 -11.58 -7.98
CA THR A 54 13.60 -11.09 -8.21
C THR A 54 13.91 -11.11 -9.70
N ILE A 55 15.04 -10.51 -10.07
CA ILE A 55 15.58 -10.71 -11.42
C ILE A 55 15.88 -12.20 -11.58
N LYS A 56 15.53 -12.79 -12.72
CA LYS A 56 15.77 -14.22 -12.98
C LYS A 56 17.25 -14.56 -12.74
N GLY A 57 17.50 -15.49 -11.82
CA GLY A 57 18.85 -15.92 -11.42
C GLY A 57 19.48 -15.11 -10.27
N ASP A 58 18.81 -14.07 -9.79
CA ASP A 58 19.19 -13.34 -8.58
C ASP A 58 18.46 -13.90 -7.36
N VAL A 59 19.22 -14.20 -6.31
CA VAL A 59 18.75 -14.77 -5.05
C VAL A 59 18.61 -13.72 -3.95
N ARG A 60 18.98 -12.46 -4.22
CA ARG A 60 18.89 -11.36 -3.25
C ARG A 60 17.48 -10.80 -3.18
N CYS A 61 17.08 -10.34 -2.00
CA CYS A 61 15.90 -9.51 -1.84
C CYS A 61 16.24 -8.08 -2.29
N LEU A 62 15.75 -7.69 -3.47
CA LEU A 62 16.04 -6.39 -4.07
C LEU A 62 14.96 -5.35 -3.73
N TRP A 63 15.38 -4.09 -3.70
CA TRP A 63 14.46 -2.97 -3.66
C TRP A 63 13.97 -2.63 -5.06
N TYR A 64 12.66 -2.44 -5.19
CA TYR A 64 12.06 -1.89 -6.38
C TYR A 64 12.08 -0.38 -6.30
N TYR A 65 12.40 0.27 -7.41
CA TYR A 65 12.50 1.72 -7.49
C TYR A 65 11.97 2.19 -8.84
N HIS A 66 10.75 2.74 -8.85
CA HIS A 66 10.14 3.24 -10.06
C HIS A 66 10.34 4.75 -10.22
N LYS A 67 10.93 5.18 -11.33
CA LYS A 67 11.21 6.61 -11.60
C LYS A 67 10.01 7.38 -12.17
N ALA A 68 9.01 6.68 -12.69
CA ALA A 68 7.91 7.28 -13.44
C ALA A 68 6.54 6.63 -13.15
N GLN A 69 6.44 5.85 -12.07
CA GLN A 69 5.22 5.15 -11.67
C GLN A 69 4.89 5.54 -10.23
N THR A 70 3.62 5.91 -10.01
CA THR A 70 3.02 5.96 -8.68
C THR A 70 2.42 4.60 -8.41
N ASP A 71 2.78 4.00 -7.30
CA ASP A 71 2.25 2.70 -6.91
C ASP A 71 1.07 2.89 -5.96
N ASN A 72 0.00 2.16 -6.23
CA ASN A 72 -1.25 2.20 -5.47
C ASN A 72 -1.62 0.77 -5.07
N LEU A 73 -1.32 0.40 -3.82
CA LEU A 73 -1.52 -0.93 -3.28
C LEU A 73 -2.86 -1.04 -2.55
N LEU A 74 -3.71 -1.93 -3.05
CA LEU A 74 -4.92 -2.39 -2.37
C LEU A 74 -4.79 -3.90 -2.12
N VAL A 75 -5.04 -4.35 -0.89
CA VAL A 75 -5.04 -5.77 -0.56
C VAL A 75 -6.48 -6.28 -0.60
N PHE A 76 -6.74 -7.25 -1.48
CA PHE A 76 -8.06 -7.87 -1.61
C PHE A 76 -8.28 -9.04 -0.62
N THR A 77 -7.23 -9.82 -0.36
CA THR A 77 -7.28 -10.95 0.58
C THR A 77 -5.93 -11.13 1.27
N GLY A 78 -5.95 -11.58 2.52
CA GLY A 78 -4.76 -11.77 3.35
C GLY A 78 -4.12 -10.46 3.80
N SER A 79 -2.78 -10.44 3.85
CA SER A 79 -2.00 -9.27 4.24
C SER A 79 -0.78 -9.10 3.34
N ARG A 80 -0.32 -7.86 3.24
CA ARG A 80 0.92 -7.50 2.55
C ARG A 80 1.77 -6.64 3.47
N ILE A 81 3.01 -7.06 3.70
CA ILE A 81 4.03 -6.24 4.35
C ILE A 81 4.84 -5.57 3.25
N THR A 82 4.87 -4.24 3.28
CA THR A 82 5.61 -3.39 2.34
C THR A 82 6.60 -2.56 3.14
N GLN A 83 7.87 -2.61 2.76
CA GLN A 83 8.90 -1.75 3.31
C GLN A 83 9.10 -0.57 2.36
N LEU A 84 9.08 0.64 2.88
CA LEU A 84 9.26 1.88 2.10
C LEU A 84 10.45 2.66 2.64
N TYR A 85 11.22 3.27 1.74
CA TYR A 85 12.40 4.05 2.10
C TYR A 85 12.66 5.17 1.09
N THR A 86 13.04 6.34 1.57
CA THR A 86 13.73 7.32 0.73
C THR A 86 14.97 7.85 1.44
N PRO A 87 16.02 8.27 0.70
CA PRO A 87 17.18 8.91 1.31
C PRO A 87 16.84 10.16 2.13
N LYS A 88 15.82 10.94 1.71
CA LYS A 88 15.34 12.13 2.44
C LYS A 88 14.68 11.75 3.77
N HIS A 89 13.91 10.66 3.81
CA HIS A 89 13.27 10.17 5.04
C HIS A 89 14.27 9.46 5.96
N GLY A 90 15.26 8.78 5.39
CA GLY A 90 16.43 8.25 6.10
C GLY A 90 16.18 7.02 6.97
N LYS A 91 14.96 6.47 6.99
CA LYS A 91 14.62 5.22 7.68
C LYS A 91 13.64 4.37 6.88
N ILE A 92 13.68 3.07 7.11
CA ILE A 92 12.72 2.12 6.54
C ILE A 92 11.47 2.15 7.40
N GLU A 93 10.30 2.32 6.79
CA GLU A 93 9.01 2.11 7.45
C GLU A 93 8.41 0.79 6.99
N ALA A 94 7.96 -0.05 7.94
CA ALA A 94 7.27 -1.30 7.62
C ALA A 94 5.76 -1.10 7.71
N ILE A 95 5.06 -1.23 6.58
CA ILE A 95 3.62 -1.04 6.49
C ILE A 95 2.94 -2.39 6.24
N GLU A 96 2.11 -2.83 7.17
CA GLU A 96 1.23 -3.98 7.00
C GLU A 96 -0.13 -3.48 6.48
N VAL A 97 -0.55 -3.98 5.31
CA VAL A 97 -1.83 -3.65 4.68
C VAL A 97 -2.69 -4.90 4.64
N THR A 98 -3.94 -4.78 5.08
CA THR A 98 -4.98 -5.80 4.90
C THR A 98 -6.18 -5.20 4.18
N ALA A 99 -7.21 -5.99 3.92
CA ALA A 99 -8.47 -5.46 3.37
C ALA A 99 -9.19 -4.48 4.32
N ASP A 100 -8.91 -4.55 5.63
CA ASP A 100 -9.66 -3.86 6.68
C ASP A 100 -8.79 -2.98 7.60
N SER A 101 -7.48 -2.87 7.36
CA SER A 101 -6.61 -2.05 8.21
C SER A 101 -5.26 -1.75 7.56
N ILE A 102 -4.61 -0.70 8.07
CA ILE A 102 -3.19 -0.44 7.82
C ILE A 102 -2.48 -0.23 9.16
N LYS A 103 -1.34 -0.90 9.32
CA LYS A 103 -0.43 -0.73 10.45
C LYS A 103 0.94 -0.29 9.97
N LYS A 104 1.61 0.50 10.80
CA LYS A 104 3.00 0.91 10.62
C LYS A 104 3.79 0.45 11.84
N ASP A 105 4.85 -0.32 11.61
CA ASP A 105 5.71 -0.85 12.66
C ASP A 105 4.93 -1.58 13.77
N GLY A 106 3.84 -2.26 13.39
CA GLY A 106 2.93 -2.98 14.29
C GLY A 106 1.83 -2.12 14.94
N GLU A 107 1.89 -0.78 14.82
CA GLU A 107 0.88 0.13 15.34
C GLU A 107 -0.22 0.41 14.31
N LEU A 108 -1.49 0.32 14.71
CA LEU A 108 -2.63 0.64 13.87
C LEU A 108 -2.65 2.12 13.51
N ILE A 109 -2.58 2.43 12.21
CA ILE A 109 -2.63 3.81 11.70
C ILE A 109 -3.95 4.14 11.01
N TYR A 110 -4.65 3.12 10.53
CA TYR A 110 -5.97 3.28 9.93
C TYR A 110 -6.79 2.00 10.09
N GLU A 111 -8.04 2.14 10.52
CA GLU A 111 -9.03 1.06 10.61
C GLU A 111 -10.08 1.24 9.52
N GLY A 112 -10.26 0.19 8.70
CA GLY A 112 -11.15 0.16 7.55
C GLY A 112 -10.40 -0.03 6.22
N PRO A 113 -11.15 -0.12 5.11
CA PRO A 113 -10.58 -0.32 3.79
C PRO A 113 -9.84 0.93 3.33
N ALA A 114 -8.58 0.74 2.95
CA ALA A 114 -7.72 1.80 2.45
C ALA A 114 -6.73 1.26 1.41
N MET A 115 -6.21 2.19 0.64
CA MET A 115 -5.14 1.98 -0.32
C MET A 115 -3.87 2.63 0.23
N LEU A 116 -2.73 1.93 0.16
CA LEU A 116 -1.42 2.50 0.42
C LEU A 116 -0.85 3.02 -0.89
N ALA A 117 -0.47 4.29 -0.96
CA ALA A 117 0.08 4.91 -2.15
C ALA A 117 1.47 5.49 -1.87
N TRP A 118 2.37 5.39 -2.84
CA TRP A 118 3.66 6.08 -2.82
C TRP A 118 4.04 6.62 -4.19
N SER A 119 4.74 7.74 -4.18
CA SER A 119 5.17 8.46 -5.39
C SER A 119 6.36 7.77 -6.06
N PRO A 120 6.67 8.12 -7.32
CA PRO A 120 7.91 7.69 -7.94
C PRO A 120 9.12 8.06 -7.08
N GLY A 121 10.09 7.18 -7.02
CA GLY A 121 11.33 7.41 -6.29
C GLY A 121 11.34 7.01 -4.82
N VAL A 122 10.32 6.25 -4.40
CA VAL A 122 10.26 5.53 -3.10
C VAL A 122 10.71 4.09 -3.29
#